data_AF-A0A1J3JTM4-F1
#
_entry.id   AF-A0A1J3JTM4-F1
#
_cell.length_a   1.000
_cell.length_b   1.000
_cell.length_c   1.000
_cell.angle_alpha   90.00
_cell.angle_beta   90.00
_cell.angle_gamma   90.00
#
_symmetry.space_group_name_H-M   'P 1'
#
loop_
_entity.id
_entity.type
_entity.pdbx_description
1 polymer ?
#
loop_
_entity_poly.entity_id
_entity_poly.type
_entity_poly.pdbx_seq_one_letter_code
_entity_poly.pdbx_strand_id
1 'polypeptide(L)'
;VFARKYMPNEFTNFKIWEPKKERFWNVGYVRNANTGSFSHGWTKVRAAYNLQAGDKLTFTFIEPTEVVLDVVKKPKVDDCSICLEGYDSTEFQVETTCGHKFHDSCLREWLRKQNKCPLCRTAGCYL
;
A
#
# COMPACT_ATOMS: atom_id res chain seq x y z
N VAL A 1 -6.56 -15.93 -13.58
CA VAL A 1 -7.33 -16.81 -12.65
C VAL A 1 -8.33 -16.02 -11.81
N PHE A 2 -7.93 -14.96 -11.10
CA PHE A 2 -8.86 -14.10 -10.32
C PHE A 2 -9.94 -13.41 -11.18
N ALA A 3 -9.53 -12.59 -12.15
CA ALA A 3 -10.47 -11.79 -12.94
C ALA A 3 -11.37 -12.63 -13.88
N ARG A 4 -11.07 -13.90 -14.15
CA ARG A 4 -12.01 -14.81 -14.83
C ARG A 4 -13.10 -15.34 -13.91
N LYS A 5 -12.83 -15.41 -12.60
CA LYS A 5 -13.69 -16.04 -11.61
C LYS A 5 -14.56 -15.02 -10.87
N TYR A 6 -14.05 -13.81 -10.68
CA TYR A 6 -14.66 -12.82 -9.78
C TYR A 6 -15.00 -11.49 -10.46
N MET A 7 -14.60 -11.27 -11.72
CA MET A 7 -14.89 -10.02 -12.42
C MET A 7 -15.86 -10.26 -13.59
N PRO A 8 -16.67 -9.25 -13.96
CA PRO A 8 -17.58 -9.33 -15.10
C PRO A 8 -16.85 -9.65 -16.41
N ASN A 9 -17.53 -10.36 -17.32
CA ASN A 9 -16.98 -10.70 -18.64
C ASN A 9 -17.31 -9.67 -19.72
N GLU A 10 -18.16 -8.69 -19.41
CA GLU A 10 -18.54 -7.58 -20.28
C GLU A 10 -18.03 -6.25 -19.75
N PHE A 11 -18.24 -5.18 -20.52
CA PHE A 11 -17.99 -3.84 -20.00
C PHE A 11 -18.93 -3.56 -18.82
N THR A 12 -18.38 -3.12 -17.69
CA THR A 12 -19.17 -2.83 -16.50
C THR A 12 -18.70 -1.54 -15.85
N ASN A 13 -19.61 -0.63 -15.53
CA ASN A 13 -19.30 0.53 -14.72
C ASN A 13 -19.33 0.15 -13.24
N PHE A 14 -18.20 0.31 -12.56
CA PHE A 14 -18.08 0.15 -11.12
C PHE A 14 -18.21 1.49 -10.42
N LYS A 15 -18.94 1.50 -9.30
CA LYS A 15 -18.86 2.57 -8.31
C LYS A 15 -17.74 2.23 -7.33
N ILE A 16 -16.63 2.97 -7.40
CA ILE A 16 -15.48 2.79 -6.50
C ILE A 16 -15.55 3.85 -5.42
N TRP A 17 -15.78 3.42 -4.18
CA TRP A 17 -15.87 4.26 -3.00
C TRP A 17 -14.50 4.39 -2.31
N GLU A 18 -14.27 5.52 -1.67
CA GLU A 18 -13.22 5.62 -0.66
C GLU A 18 -13.64 4.93 0.66
N PRO A 19 -12.71 4.62 1.58
CA PRO A 19 -13.00 3.79 2.77
C PRO A 19 -14.14 4.31 3.65
N LYS A 20 -14.24 5.64 3.81
CA LYS A 20 -15.31 6.29 4.59
C LYS A 20 -16.64 6.42 3.83
N LYS A 21 -16.67 6.04 2.55
CA LYS A 21 -17.82 6.12 1.64
C LYS A 21 -18.42 7.54 1.48
N GLU A 22 -17.62 8.58 1.64
CA GLU A 22 -18.08 9.98 1.47
C GLU A 22 -17.97 10.44 0.00
N ARG A 23 -17.09 9.80 -0.78
CA ARG A 23 -16.91 10.06 -2.21
C ARG A 23 -16.75 8.76 -2.99
N PHE A 24 -17.18 8.79 -4.25
CA PHE A 24 -16.96 7.70 -5.20
C PHE A 24 -16.57 8.17 -6.59
N TRP A 25 -16.07 7.24 -7.40
CA TRP A 25 -15.81 7.39 -8.82
C TRP A 25 -16.57 6.33 -9.62
N ASN A 26 -17.14 6.74 -10.74
CA ASN A 26 -17.63 5.80 -11.76
C ASN A 26 -16.44 5.38 -12.64
N VAL A 27 -16.11 4.10 -12.62
CA VAL A 27 -14.95 3.55 -13.31
C VAL A 27 -15.35 2.37 -14.20
N GLY A 28 -15.08 2.48 -15.50
CA GLY A 28 -15.36 1.41 -16.45
C GLY A 28 -14.35 0.27 -16.32
N TYR A 29 -14.83 -0.96 -16.15
CA TYR A 29 -14.04 -2.17 -16.27
C TYR A 29 -14.21 -2.76 -17.66
N VAL A 30 -13.10 -3.02 -18.35
CA VAL A 30 -13.09 -3.71 -19.65
C VAL A 30 -12.43 -5.06 -19.49
N ARG A 31 -13.06 -6.09 -20.07
CA ARG A 31 -12.53 -7.44 -20.18
C ARG A 31 -11.97 -7.66 -21.58
N ASN A 32 -10.70 -8.05 -21.66
CA ASN A 32 -10.07 -8.60 -22.87
C ASN A 32 -9.91 -10.11 -22.71
N ALA A 33 -9.57 -10.83 -23.79
CA ALA A 33 -9.53 -12.30 -23.85
C ALA A 33 -8.87 -12.97 -22.61
N ASN A 34 -7.79 -12.37 -22.08
CA ASN A 34 -7.09 -12.90 -20.90
C ASN A 34 -6.90 -11.90 -19.75
N THR A 35 -7.13 -10.62 -19.97
CA THR A 35 -6.88 -9.55 -18.99
C THR A 35 -8.14 -8.75 -18.71
N GLY A 36 -8.17 -8.08 -17.57
CA GLY A 36 -9.21 -7.12 -17.27
C GLY A 36 -8.57 -5.87 -16.71
N SER A 37 -9.10 -4.71 -17.08
CA SER A 37 -8.53 -3.43 -16.67
C SER A 37 -9.63 -2.43 -16.36
N PHE A 38 -9.43 -1.65 -15.29
CA PHE A 38 -10.13 -0.40 -15.13
C PHE A 38 -9.64 0.61 -16.18
N SER A 39 -10.57 1.36 -16.75
CA SER A 39 -10.39 2.20 -17.93
C SER A 39 -10.89 3.62 -17.68
N HIS A 40 -12.04 3.99 -18.23
CA HIS A 40 -12.63 5.31 -18.06
C HIS A 40 -12.85 5.62 -16.57
N GLY A 41 -12.53 6.85 -16.13
CA GLY A 41 -12.61 7.25 -14.72
C GLY A 41 -11.44 6.82 -13.84
N TRP A 42 -10.64 5.82 -14.23
CA TRP A 42 -9.53 5.33 -13.43
C TRP A 42 -8.45 6.39 -13.18
N THR A 43 -8.21 7.30 -14.13
CA THR A 43 -7.26 8.41 -13.97
C THR A 43 -7.61 9.33 -12.81
N LYS A 44 -8.90 9.50 -12.50
CA LYS A 44 -9.37 10.31 -11.36
C LYS A 44 -9.05 9.61 -10.03
N VAL A 45 -9.25 8.30 -9.95
CA VAL A 45 -8.85 7.48 -8.79
C VAL A 45 -7.33 7.56 -8.61
N ARG A 46 -6.57 7.40 -9.70
CA ARG A 46 -5.11 7.50 -9.68
C ARG A 46 -4.62 8.83 -9.14
N ALA A 47 -5.23 9.92 -9.58
CA ALA A 47 -4.89 11.27 -9.13
C ALA A 47 -5.29 11.49 -7.66
N ALA A 48 -6.49 11.06 -7.25
CA ALA A 48 -6.98 11.27 -5.89
C ALA A 48 -6.11 10.60 -4.82
N TYR A 49 -5.56 9.43 -5.11
CA TYR A 49 -4.67 8.72 -4.19
C TYR A 49 -3.19 8.94 -4.50
N ASN A 50 -2.83 9.73 -5.52
CA ASN A 50 -1.45 9.83 -6.03
C ASN A 50 -0.79 8.44 -6.17
N LEU A 51 -1.44 7.52 -6.89
CA LEU A 51 -0.99 6.13 -6.99
C LEU A 51 0.35 6.02 -7.74
N GLN A 52 1.26 5.23 -7.18
CA GLN A 52 2.57 4.94 -7.74
C GLN A 52 2.75 3.45 -8.03
N ALA A 53 3.68 3.10 -8.92
CA ALA A 53 4.04 1.71 -9.16
C ALA A 53 4.57 1.08 -7.85
N GLY A 54 3.94 -0.02 -7.44
CA GLY A 54 4.21 -0.73 -6.19
C GLY A 54 3.16 -0.52 -5.10
N ASP A 55 2.28 0.48 -5.22
CA ASP A 55 1.12 0.62 -4.32
C ASP A 55 0.21 -0.61 -4.45
N LYS A 56 -0.31 -1.08 -3.32
CA LYS A 56 -1.25 -2.19 -3.27
C LYS A 56 -2.68 -1.65 -3.18
N LEU A 57 -3.53 -2.14 -4.08
CA LEU A 57 -4.92 -1.75 -4.19
C LEU A 57 -5.79 -2.95 -3.79
N THR A 58 -6.62 -2.78 -2.76
CA THR A 58 -7.57 -3.78 -2.31
C THR A 58 -8.97 -3.31 -2.64
N PHE A 59 -9.71 -4.11 -3.40
CA PHE A 59 -11.10 -3.83 -3.76
C PHE A 59 -12.02 -4.76 -2.98
N THR A 60 -12.83 -4.19 -2.10
CA THR A 60 -13.82 -4.92 -1.31
C THR A 60 -15.20 -4.71 -1.92
N PHE A 61 -15.81 -5.76 -2.43
CA PHE A 61 -17.16 -5.70 -3.00
C PHE A 61 -18.19 -5.50 -1.88
N ILE A 62 -19.03 -4.49 -2.05
CA ILE A 62 -20.21 -4.27 -1.19
C ILE A 62 -21.49 -4.62 -1.94
N GLU A 63 -21.50 -4.45 -3.26
CA GLU A 63 -22.53 -4.89 -4.20
C GLU A 63 -21.83 -5.39 -5.48
N PRO A 64 -22.51 -6.11 -6.40
CA PRO A 64 -21.87 -6.68 -7.59
C PRO A 64 -21.08 -5.68 -8.45
N THR A 65 -21.49 -4.41 -8.46
CA THR A 65 -20.85 -3.31 -9.20
C THR A 65 -20.40 -2.15 -8.31
N GLU A 66 -20.39 -2.34 -6.99
CA GLU A 66 -19.90 -1.34 -6.05
C GLU A 66 -18.80 -1.92 -5.16
N VAL A 67 -17.67 -1.21 -5.09
CA VAL A 67 -16.49 -1.64 -4.34
C VAL A 67 -15.96 -0.50 -3.49
N VAL A 68 -15.38 -0.82 -2.35
CA VAL A 68 -14.54 0.10 -1.56
C VAL A 68 -13.09 -0.15 -1.95
N LEU A 69 -12.34 0.93 -2.19
CA LEU A 69 -10.92 0.87 -2.50
C LEU A 69 -10.08 1.29 -1.28
N ASP A 70 -9.30 0.35 -0.78
CA ASP A 70 -8.22 0.60 0.18
C ASP A 70 -6.87 0.61 -0.54
N VAL A 71 -6.07 1.64 -0.25
CA VAL A 71 -4.75 1.84 -0.87
C VAL A 71 -3.68 1.77 0.20
N VAL A 72 -2.79 0.77 0.09
CA VAL A 72 -1.59 0.68 0.91
C VAL A 72 -0.41 1.18 0.07
N LYS A 73 0.24 2.25 0.54
CA LYS A 73 1.40 2.82 -0.14
C LYS A 73 2.57 1.86 -0.11
N LYS A 74 3.35 1.82 -1.20
CA LYS A 74 4.67 1.18 -1.12
C LYS A 74 5.54 1.94 -0.11
N PRO A 75 6.35 1.23 0.69
CA PRO A 75 7.37 1.89 1.49
C PRO A 75 8.39 2.56 0.56
N LYS A 76 8.79 3.77 0.92
CA LYS A 76 9.91 4.49 0.30
C LYS A 76 11.23 3.95 0.86
N VAL A 77 12.32 4.24 0.14
CA VAL A 77 13.68 3.86 0.58
C VAL A 77 14.03 4.50 1.92
N ASP A 78 13.50 5.69 2.17
CA ASP A 78 13.66 6.45 3.41
C ASP A 78 12.51 6.25 4.40
N ASP A 79 11.74 5.16 4.31
CA ASP A 79 10.76 4.81 5.35
C ASP A 79 11.39 3.84 6.36
N CYS A 80 10.96 3.93 7.62
CA CYS A 80 11.38 3.00 8.66
C CYS A 80 10.94 1.57 8.30
N SER A 81 11.88 0.64 8.14
CA SER A 81 11.55 -0.71 7.66
C SER A 81 10.83 -1.59 8.70
N ILE A 82 10.57 -1.07 9.91
CA ILE A 82 9.84 -1.77 10.97
C ILE A 82 8.35 -1.42 10.90
N CYS A 83 7.99 -0.13 10.89
CA CYS A 83 6.61 0.34 10.82
C CYS A 83 6.12 0.67 9.40
N LEU A 84 7.04 0.79 8.43
CA LEU A 84 6.79 1.21 7.04
C LEU A 84 6.24 2.64 6.90
N GLU A 85 6.54 3.49 7.88
CA GLU A 85 6.18 4.91 7.89
C GLU A 85 7.43 5.77 7.66
N GLY A 86 7.24 6.95 7.07
CA GLY A 86 8.31 7.91 6.84
C GLY A 86 8.76 8.58 8.14
N TYR A 87 9.96 9.14 8.13
CA TYR A 87 10.48 9.93 9.26
C TYR A 87 9.83 11.30 9.30
N ASP A 88 8.96 11.53 10.28
CA ASP A 88 8.44 12.87 10.57
C ASP A 88 9.51 13.73 11.24
N SER A 89 9.41 15.06 11.08
CA SER A 89 10.38 16.01 11.67
C SER A 89 10.44 15.97 13.21
N THR A 90 9.47 15.34 13.85
CA THR A 90 9.35 15.19 15.30
C THR A 90 9.88 13.86 15.81
N GLU A 91 10.13 12.88 14.94
CA GLU A 91 10.59 11.56 15.34
C GLU A 91 12.11 11.43 15.19
N PHE A 92 12.77 10.97 16.25
CA PHE A 92 14.22 10.74 16.21
C PHE A 92 14.52 9.53 15.35
N GLN A 93 15.23 9.77 14.24
CA GLN A 93 15.86 8.73 13.46
C GLN A 93 17.16 8.30 14.15
N VAL A 94 17.38 7.00 14.23
CA VAL A 94 18.67 6.43 14.63
C VAL A 94 19.27 5.67 13.46
N GLU A 95 20.53 5.96 13.17
CA GLU A 95 21.35 5.18 12.26
C GLU A 95 22.21 4.22 13.10
N THR A 96 22.06 2.93 12.83
CA THR A 96 22.88 1.87 13.42
C THR A 96 24.30 1.90 12.85
N THR A 97 25.30 1.33 13.53
CA THR A 97 26.69 1.27 13.02
C THR A 97 26.84 0.46 11.74
N CYS A 98 25.82 -0.32 11.37
CA CYS A 98 25.73 -0.97 10.07
C CYS A 98 25.11 -0.11 8.95
N GLY A 99 24.83 1.18 9.22
CA GLY A 99 24.28 2.15 8.25
C GLY A 99 22.77 2.08 8.04
N HIS A 100 22.05 1.23 8.79
CA HIS A 100 20.59 1.10 8.67
C HIS A 100 19.86 2.08 9.58
N LYS A 101 18.80 2.68 9.05
CA LYS A 101 18.01 3.73 9.70
C LYS A 101 16.65 3.21 10.15
N PHE A 102 16.21 3.63 11.33
CA PHE A 102 14.92 3.28 11.93
C PHE A 102 14.40 4.43 12.79
N HIS A 103 13.10 4.46 13.09
CA HIS A 103 12.62 5.25 14.23
C HIS A 103 13.26 4.71 15.51
N ASP A 104 13.74 5.60 16.37
CA ASP A 104 14.34 5.22 17.66
C ASP A 104 13.41 4.32 18.49
N SER A 105 12.12 4.67 18.53
CA SER A 105 11.07 3.86 19.18
C SER A 105 10.97 2.46 18.57
N CYS A 106 10.85 2.35 17.26
CA CYS A 106 10.76 1.07 16.55
C CYS A 106 12.00 0.19 16.79
N LEU A 107 13.20 0.77 16.71
CA LEU A 107 14.44 0.02 16.93
C LEU A 107 14.53 -0.48 18.38
N ARG A 108 14.19 0.37 19.37
CA ARG A 108 14.18 -0.03 20.78
C ARG A 108 13.21 -1.17 21.06
N GLU A 109 11.99 -1.08 20.54
CA GLU A 109 11.00 -2.15 20.70
C GLU A 109 11.43 -3.46 20.03
N TRP A 110 12.06 -3.36 18.86
CA TRP A 110 12.62 -4.51 18.18
C TRP A 110 13.74 -5.17 19.00
N LEU A 111 14.71 -4.38 19.48
CA LEU A 111 15.86 -4.87 20.24
C LEU A 111 15.48 -5.54 21.56
N ARG A 112 14.34 -5.15 22.17
CA ARG A 112 13.77 -5.86 23.33
C ARG A 112 13.36 -7.31 23.02
N LYS A 113 13.00 -7.60 21.77
CA LYS A 113 12.56 -8.93 21.31
C LYS A 113 13.69 -9.71 20.63
N GLN A 114 14.55 -9.00 19.88
CA GLN A 114 15.59 -9.57 19.03
C GLN A 114 16.82 -8.66 19.06
N ASN A 115 17.93 -9.14 19.62
CA ASN A 115 19.13 -8.32 19.78
C ASN A 115 19.99 -8.19 18.50
N LYS A 116 19.33 -8.06 17.35
CA LYS A 116 19.92 -8.05 16.00
C LYS A 116 19.26 -6.97 15.15
N CYS A 117 20.03 -6.35 14.27
CA CYS A 117 19.50 -5.39 13.29
C CYS A 117 18.38 -6.05 12.44
N PRO A 118 17.22 -5.38 12.24
CA PRO A 118 16.13 -5.91 11.41
C PRO A 118 16.52 -6.21 9.96
N LEU A 119 17.50 -5.48 9.40
CA LEU A 119 17.88 -5.56 7.99
C LEU A 119 19.05 -6.51 7.74
N CYS A 120 20.19 -6.33 8.42
CA CYS A 120 21.35 -7.22 8.22
C CYS A 120 21.40 -8.44 9.14
N ARG A 121 20.55 -8.49 10.18
CA ARG A 121 20.48 -9.58 11.18
C ARG A 121 21.76 -9.78 12.00
N THR A 122 22.66 -8.81 11.99
CA THR A 122 23.89 -8.81 12.80
C THR A 122 23.60 -8.25 14.20
N ALA A 123 24.17 -8.89 15.23
CA ALA A 123 24.09 -8.42 16.61
C ALA A 123 25.12 -7.30 16.87
N GLY A 124 24.85 -6.42 17.82
CA GLY A 124 25.79 -5.36 18.23
C GLY A 124 25.87 -4.16 17.28
N CYS A 125 25.06 -4.08 16.23
CA CYS A 125 25.04 -2.93 15.32
C CYS A 125 24.41 -1.66 15.92
N TYR A 126 23.99 -1.69 17.18
CA TYR A 126 23.32 -0.59 17.87
C TYR A 126 24.19 0.05 18.96
N LEU A 127 25.46 -0.39 19.07
CA LEU A 127 26.50 0.16 19.95
C LEU A 127 27.49 0.98 19.14
#